data_AF-A0A8H6FUU0-F1
#
_entry.id   AF-A0A8H6FUU0-F1
#
_cell.length_a   1.000
_cell.length_b   1.000
_cell.length_c   1.000
_cell.angle_alpha   90.00
_cell.angle_beta   90.00
_cell.angle_gamma   90.00
#
_symmetry.space_group_name_H-M   'P 1'
#
loop_
_entity.id
_entity.type
_entity.pdbx_description
1 polymer ?
#
loop_
_entity_poly.entity_id
_entity_poly.type
_entity_poly.pdbx_seq_one_letter_code
_entity_poly.pdbx_strand_id
1 'polypeptide(L)'
;MAPMPTEALLWKLQGNTYWKDGKYLKAIDCYDEALRRVSTEEHGLVLLLNRCQARLSFQHYDAALEDAKAVLEIDPTNEKALFRAARVSYDLGSFARCCSYLAKLKKHYPGNKAAVQEIKRCELRSREQAGEFDFESMLDEAITKQPSPRLDRAAYIGPIEVRKCAIESHGRGLFATEAVKAGQLLLCEKAYATAFAPYDSKAAADINHSNDTSSDGSKWRLKLRTELAASIFIKLIRNTSVVSAFADLYSGPDADEEIDEETNLPVVDSSFIQHRTFYNAFAFPSLTYEFHWKSGHTPDDLKAEESGSIGVWIFASHINHSCYPLVRRTYIGDMMIFRAQADIPADTELKFGYISCLESYKARQKMLKKWGFRCECQVCFAEKDYSQKMVRKRAKITEEIIERFERSTATDLGVYGHCSSHGFTSWI
;
A
#
# COMPACT_ATOMS: atom_id res chain seq x y z
N MET A 1 32.12 36.18 9.95
CA MET A 1 31.04 35.62 10.81
C MET A 1 31.61 35.25 12.15
N ALA A 2 30.85 35.46 13.22
CA ALA A 2 31.23 34.98 14.54
C ALA A 2 31.21 33.43 14.53
N PRO A 3 32.18 32.75 15.17
CA PRO A 3 32.17 31.31 15.23
C PRO A 3 30.96 30.79 16.02
N MET A 4 30.48 29.60 15.65
CA MET A 4 29.44 28.90 16.41
C MET A 4 29.91 28.69 17.85
N PRO A 5 29.04 28.90 18.87
CA PRO A 5 29.39 28.64 20.26
C PRO A 5 29.93 27.22 20.43
N THR A 6 31.00 27.06 21.21
CA THR A 6 31.73 25.79 21.37
C THR A 6 30.80 24.64 21.75
N GLU A 7 29.88 24.86 22.69
CA GLU A 7 28.90 23.84 23.09
C GLU A 7 27.98 23.44 21.94
N ALA A 8 27.44 24.41 21.19
CA ALA A 8 26.59 24.13 20.03
C ALA A 8 27.35 23.38 18.94
N LEU A 9 28.64 23.71 18.74
CA LEU A 9 29.50 23.01 17.79
C LEU A 9 29.74 21.55 18.21
N LEU A 10 29.98 21.28 19.49
CA LEU A 10 30.15 19.92 20.00
C LEU A 10 28.89 19.07 19.77
N TRP A 11 27.71 19.59 20.11
CA TRP A 11 26.43 18.93 19.85
C TRP A 11 26.20 18.67 18.37
N LYS A 12 26.46 19.67 17.51
CA LYS A 12 26.39 19.51 16.06
C LYS A 12 27.29 18.39 15.55
N LEU A 13 28.54 18.35 15.99
CA LEU A 13 29.51 17.34 15.57
C LEU A 13 29.11 15.94 16.05
N GLN A 14 28.63 15.83 17.29
CA GLN A 14 28.10 14.58 17.83
C GLN A 14 26.86 14.12 17.07
N GLY A 15 25.94 15.02 16.74
CA GLY A 15 24.78 14.74 15.89
C GLY A 15 25.17 14.23 14.50
N ASN A 16 26.20 14.85 13.88
CA ASN A 16 26.73 14.39 12.60
C ASN A 16 27.28 12.95 12.70
N THR A 17 27.97 12.63 13.80
CA THR A 17 28.48 11.27 14.06
C THR A 17 27.32 10.29 14.23
N TYR A 18 26.33 10.60 15.07
CA TYR A 18 25.17 9.72 15.25
C TYR A 18 24.37 9.52 13.96
N TRP A 19 24.26 10.55 13.11
CA TRP A 19 23.60 10.41 11.82
C TRP A 19 24.36 9.46 10.89
N LYS A 20 25.69 9.58 10.82
CA LYS A 20 26.54 8.66 10.06
C LYS A 20 26.46 7.21 10.58
N ASP A 21 26.29 7.05 11.89
CA ASP A 21 26.10 5.76 12.56
C ASP A 21 24.68 5.16 12.37
N GLY A 22 23.76 5.85 11.69
CA GLY A 22 22.36 5.42 11.54
C GLY A 22 21.50 5.61 12.80
N LYS A 23 22.03 6.25 13.85
CA LYS A 23 21.34 6.53 15.12
C LYS A 23 20.55 7.84 15.01
N TYR A 24 19.57 7.86 14.11
CA TYR A 24 18.90 9.11 13.70
C TYR A 24 18.19 9.85 14.82
N LEU A 25 17.51 9.14 15.74
CA LEU A 25 16.83 9.78 16.88
C LEU A 25 17.83 10.54 17.77
N LYS A 26 18.95 9.90 18.12
CA LYS A 26 20.03 10.56 18.89
C LYS A 26 20.64 11.74 18.15
N ALA A 27 20.73 11.67 16.81
CA ALA A 27 21.19 12.78 15.99
C ALA A 27 20.23 13.97 16.07
N ILE A 28 18.91 13.72 16.01
CA ILE A 28 17.87 14.74 16.17
C ILE A 28 18.01 15.42 17.53
N ASP A 29 18.11 14.64 18.62
CA ASP A 29 18.29 15.17 19.97
C ASP A 29 19.52 16.09 20.07
N CYS A 30 20.65 15.69 19.48
CA CYS A 30 21.86 16.50 19.45
C CYS A 30 21.67 17.82 18.69
N TYR A 31 20.95 17.82 17.56
CA TYR A 31 20.68 19.06 16.82
C TYR A 31 19.69 19.97 17.56
N ASP A 32 18.73 19.40 18.30
CA ASP A 32 17.85 20.17 19.18
C ASP A 32 18.64 20.86 20.29
N GLU A 33 19.57 20.15 20.94
CA GLU A 33 20.48 20.74 21.92
C GLU A 33 21.39 21.83 21.33
N ALA A 34 21.88 21.64 20.10
CA ALA A 34 22.67 22.65 19.40
C ALA A 34 21.82 23.90 19.10
N LEU A 35 20.58 23.72 18.64
CA LEU A 35 19.65 24.81 18.30
C LEU A 35 19.33 25.69 19.51
N ARG A 36 19.18 25.09 20.70
CA ARG A 36 18.95 25.85 21.95
C ARG A 36 20.12 26.73 22.38
N ARG A 37 21.32 26.50 21.83
CA ARG A 37 22.58 27.15 22.23
C ARG A 37 23.11 28.15 21.20
N VAL A 38 22.47 28.28 20.05
CA VAL A 38 22.84 29.29 19.04
C VAL A 38 21.95 30.51 19.18
N SER A 39 22.55 31.69 18.99
CA SER A 39 21.86 32.99 19.06
C SER A 39 21.80 33.70 17.71
N THR A 40 22.44 33.16 16.68
CA THR A 40 22.45 33.76 15.33
C THR A 40 21.64 32.92 14.36
N GLU A 41 20.94 33.61 13.46
CA GLU A 41 20.06 33.02 12.46
C GLU A 41 20.82 32.06 11.53
N GLU A 42 21.99 32.46 11.05
CA GLU A 42 22.82 31.63 10.18
C GLU A 42 23.21 30.28 10.81
N HIS A 43 23.60 30.28 12.09
CA HIS A 43 23.90 29.04 12.80
C HIS A 43 22.65 28.17 12.95
N GLY A 44 21.49 28.80 13.20
CA GLY A 44 20.19 28.16 13.22
C GLY A 44 19.88 27.45 11.89
N LEU A 45 20.06 28.12 10.75
CA LEU A 45 19.81 27.55 9.42
C LEU A 45 20.62 26.27 9.16
N VAL A 46 21.91 26.29 9.51
CA VAL A 46 22.79 25.10 9.35
C VAL A 46 22.31 23.92 10.19
N LEU A 47 21.85 24.18 11.42
CA LEU A 47 21.37 23.15 12.33
C LEU A 47 19.99 22.62 11.92
N LEU A 48 19.08 23.49 11.46
CA LEU A 48 17.79 23.09 10.88
C LEU A 48 17.98 22.20 9.66
N LEU A 49 18.91 22.55 8.78
CA LEU A 49 19.28 21.71 7.66
C LEU A 49 19.77 20.32 8.12
N ASN A 50 20.65 20.26 9.12
CA ASN A 50 21.14 18.99 9.64
C ASN A 50 20.04 18.15 10.31
N ARG A 51 19.16 18.79 11.10
CA ARG A 51 18.00 18.16 11.74
C ARG A 51 16.99 17.66 10.71
N CYS A 52 16.69 18.45 9.69
CA CYS A 52 15.86 18.06 8.55
C CYS A 52 16.37 16.75 7.92
N GLN A 53 17.67 16.65 7.68
CA GLN A 53 18.28 15.43 7.14
C GLN A 53 18.12 14.22 8.07
N ALA A 54 18.30 14.42 9.38
CA ALA A 54 18.13 13.35 10.36
C ALA A 54 16.67 12.91 10.49
N ARG A 55 15.71 13.85 10.50
CA ARG A 55 14.27 13.58 10.50
C ARG A 55 13.82 12.86 9.22
N LEU A 56 14.33 13.27 8.07
CA LEU A 56 14.10 12.59 6.79
C LEU A 56 14.62 11.14 6.84
N SER A 57 15.85 10.92 7.31
CA SER A 57 16.41 9.57 7.50
C SER A 57 15.63 8.73 8.52
N PHE A 58 15.00 9.37 9.51
CA PHE A 58 14.13 8.75 10.49
C PHE A 58 12.68 8.57 10.03
N GLN A 59 12.33 9.01 8.82
CA GLN A 59 10.97 8.99 8.25
C GLN A 59 9.93 9.79 9.06
N HIS A 60 10.40 10.85 9.73
CA HIS A 60 9.58 11.87 10.37
C HIS A 60 9.40 13.02 9.38
N TYR A 61 8.65 12.76 8.31
CA TYR A 61 8.58 13.58 7.11
C TYR A 61 7.91 14.93 7.37
N ASP A 62 6.83 14.98 8.14
CA ASP A 62 6.15 16.25 8.44
C ASP A 62 7.09 17.24 9.14
N ALA A 63 7.74 16.80 10.23
CA ALA A 63 8.72 17.63 10.95
C ALA A 63 9.99 17.92 10.14
N ALA A 64 10.38 17.05 9.19
CA ALA A 64 11.47 17.33 8.26
C ALA A 64 11.09 18.42 7.25
N LEU A 65 9.83 18.43 6.79
CA LEU A 65 9.32 19.45 5.88
C LEU A 65 9.24 20.82 6.56
N GLU A 66 8.84 20.85 7.84
CA GLU A 66 8.85 22.07 8.66
C GLU A 66 10.25 22.66 8.77
N ASP A 67 11.27 21.84 9.08
CA ASP A 67 12.66 22.31 9.13
C ASP A 67 13.12 22.89 7.80
N ALA A 68 12.77 22.24 6.68
CA ALA A 68 13.12 22.73 5.36
C ALA A 68 12.39 24.05 5.04
N LYS A 69 11.11 24.17 5.41
CA LYS A 69 10.31 25.39 5.20
C LYS A 69 10.84 26.54 6.03
N ALA A 70 11.18 26.33 7.31
CA ALA A 70 11.77 27.36 8.16
C ALA A 70 13.07 27.93 7.56
N VAL A 71 13.90 27.08 6.94
CA VAL A 71 15.08 27.54 6.21
C VAL A 71 14.70 28.34 4.96
N LEU A 72 13.70 27.89 4.20
CA LEU A 72 13.23 28.54 2.97
C LEU A 72 12.46 29.86 3.21
N GLU A 73 11.95 30.09 4.41
CA GLU A 73 11.36 31.38 4.79
C GLU A 73 12.43 32.48 4.87
N ILE A 74 13.64 32.10 5.30
CA ILE A 74 14.77 33.01 5.50
C ILE A 74 15.64 33.09 4.24
N ASP A 75 15.98 31.94 3.65
CA ASP A 75 16.70 31.81 2.38
C ASP A 75 15.84 31.00 1.38
N PRO A 76 14.94 31.66 0.64
CA PRO A 76 14.03 31.01 -0.32
C PRO A 76 14.75 30.26 -1.45
N THR A 77 16.03 30.54 -1.64
CA THR A 77 16.87 29.91 -2.65
C THR A 77 17.76 28.83 -2.08
N ASN A 78 17.71 28.52 -0.78
CA ASN A 78 18.66 27.58 -0.19
C ASN A 78 18.68 26.22 -0.90
N GLU A 79 19.79 25.89 -1.56
CA GLU A 79 19.92 24.68 -2.40
C GLU A 79 19.56 23.41 -1.63
N LYS A 80 20.08 23.27 -0.40
CA LYS A 80 19.88 22.08 0.44
C LYS A 80 18.46 21.99 0.96
N ALA A 81 17.86 23.10 1.35
CA ALA A 81 16.48 23.12 1.83
C ALA A 81 15.49 22.80 0.71
N LEU A 82 15.66 23.38 -0.49
CA LEU A 82 14.85 23.06 -1.67
C LEU A 82 14.94 21.57 -2.01
N PHE A 83 16.16 21.01 -2.06
CA PHE A 83 16.35 19.60 -2.35
C PHE A 83 15.73 18.69 -1.29
N ARG A 84 15.87 19.01 0.00
CA ARG A 84 15.28 18.22 1.09
C ARG A 84 13.75 18.34 1.12
N ALA A 85 13.18 19.53 0.91
CA ALA A 85 11.74 19.73 0.81
C ALA A 85 11.14 18.92 -0.36
N ALA A 86 11.84 18.88 -1.51
CA ALA A 86 11.48 18.04 -2.64
C ALA A 86 11.48 16.55 -2.26
N ARG A 87 12.54 16.07 -1.62
CA ARG A 87 12.67 14.67 -1.18
C ARG A 87 11.59 14.27 -0.18
N VAL A 88 11.35 15.10 0.83
CA VAL A 88 10.29 14.88 1.81
C VAL A 88 8.91 14.84 1.14
N SER A 89 8.65 15.78 0.22
CA SER A 89 7.38 15.79 -0.53
C SER A 89 7.21 14.54 -1.41
N TYR A 90 8.30 14.01 -1.96
CA TYR A 90 8.30 12.76 -2.71
C TYR A 90 7.93 11.58 -1.81
N ASP A 91 8.57 11.44 -0.65
CA ASP A 91 8.34 10.33 0.28
C ASP A 91 6.93 10.38 0.91
N LEU A 92 6.34 11.56 1.04
CA LEU A 92 4.92 11.76 1.40
C LEU A 92 3.94 11.45 0.24
N GLY A 93 4.43 11.11 -0.95
CA GLY A 93 3.61 10.89 -2.14
C GLY A 93 3.03 12.17 -2.76
N SER A 94 3.43 13.35 -2.27
CA SER A 94 3.01 14.66 -2.78
C SER A 94 3.87 15.08 -3.97
N PHE A 95 3.75 14.36 -5.09
CA PHE A 95 4.61 14.55 -6.26
C PHE A 95 4.46 15.95 -6.89
N ALA A 96 3.26 16.55 -6.86
CA ALA A 96 3.08 17.93 -7.31
C ALA A 96 3.92 18.94 -6.51
N ARG A 97 3.97 18.80 -5.17
CA ARG A 97 4.83 19.65 -4.32
C ARG A 97 6.30 19.35 -4.56
N CYS A 98 6.67 18.07 -4.70
CA CYS A 98 8.03 17.66 -5.04
C CYS A 98 8.53 18.34 -6.32
N CYS A 99 7.76 18.22 -7.41
CA CYS A 99 8.08 18.81 -8.70
C CYS A 99 8.13 20.36 -8.61
N SER A 100 7.31 21.01 -7.78
CA SER A 100 7.39 22.47 -7.52
C SER A 100 8.72 22.88 -6.86
N TYR A 101 9.16 22.18 -5.81
CA TYR A 101 10.45 22.45 -5.18
C TYR A 101 11.63 22.16 -6.13
N LEU A 102 11.56 21.07 -6.90
CA LEU A 102 12.59 20.73 -7.88
C LEU A 102 12.67 21.74 -9.03
N ALA A 103 11.54 22.30 -9.48
CA ALA A 103 11.52 23.36 -10.48
C ALA A 103 12.22 24.63 -9.98
N LYS A 104 11.98 25.03 -8.73
CA LYS A 104 12.72 26.13 -8.07
C LYS A 104 14.20 25.80 -7.97
N LEU A 105 14.55 24.59 -7.53
CA LEU A 105 15.93 24.15 -7.39
C LEU A 105 16.67 24.19 -8.73
N LYS A 106 16.09 23.65 -9.81
CA LYS A 106 16.67 23.66 -11.16
C LYS A 106 16.85 25.09 -11.70
N LYS A 107 15.92 26.00 -11.40
CA LYS A 107 16.00 27.40 -11.80
C LYS A 107 17.21 28.10 -11.18
N HIS A 108 17.47 27.89 -9.89
CA HIS A 108 18.55 28.56 -9.17
C HIS A 108 19.89 27.80 -9.24
N TYR A 109 19.86 26.48 -9.35
CA TYR A 109 21.02 25.59 -9.34
C TYR A 109 20.97 24.57 -10.49
N PRO A 110 21.07 25.01 -11.75
CA PRO A 110 20.96 24.13 -12.92
C PRO A 110 22.05 23.05 -12.99
N GLY A 111 23.18 23.24 -12.30
CA GLY A 111 24.28 22.26 -12.22
C GLY A 111 24.07 21.14 -11.19
N ASN A 112 22.99 21.16 -10.41
CA ASN A 112 22.74 20.15 -9.39
C ASN A 112 22.32 18.82 -10.03
N LYS A 113 23.27 17.87 -10.13
CA LYS A 113 23.05 16.55 -10.74
C LYS A 113 22.01 15.71 -10.00
N ALA A 114 21.94 15.82 -8.67
CA ALA A 114 20.96 15.10 -7.86
C ALA A 114 19.54 15.58 -8.17
N ALA A 115 19.35 16.89 -8.33
CA ALA A 115 18.07 17.48 -8.71
C ALA A 115 17.59 16.95 -10.08
N VAL A 116 18.49 16.80 -11.06
CA VAL A 116 18.14 16.26 -12.38
C VAL A 116 17.62 14.82 -12.28
N GLN A 117 18.23 13.98 -11.45
CA GLN A 117 17.77 12.60 -11.24
C GLN A 117 16.39 12.57 -10.55
N GLU A 118 16.20 13.40 -9.51
CA GLU A 118 14.92 13.49 -8.81
C GLU A 118 13.78 14.04 -9.68
N ILE A 119 14.08 14.97 -10.61
CA ILE A 119 13.10 15.48 -11.57
C ILE A 119 12.59 14.36 -12.47
N LYS A 120 13.51 13.59 -13.08
CA LYS A 120 13.13 12.45 -13.93
C LYS A 120 12.29 11.43 -13.16
N ARG A 121 12.67 11.20 -11.90
CA ARG A 121 11.92 10.33 -10.99
C ARG A 121 10.52 10.86 -10.69
N CYS A 122 10.37 12.16 -10.38
CA CYS A 122 9.07 12.83 -10.16
C CYS A 122 8.18 12.81 -11.42
N GLU A 123 8.75 13.03 -12.61
CA GLU A 123 8.04 12.97 -13.89
C GLU A 123 7.46 11.58 -14.17
N LEU A 124 8.17 10.50 -13.80
CA LEU A 124 7.62 9.14 -13.84
C LEU A 124 6.40 9.00 -12.93
N ARG A 125 6.47 9.52 -11.69
CA ARG A 125 5.33 9.49 -10.76
C ARG A 125 4.13 10.26 -11.32
N SER A 126 4.33 11.40 -11.97
CA SER A 126 3.24 12.17 -12.60
C SER A 126 2.56 11.44 -13.75
N ARG A 127 3.31 10.72 -14.59
CA ARG A 127 2.73 9.86 -15.64
C ARG A 127 1.91 8.72 -15.06
N GLU A 128 2.43 8.08 -14.02
CA GLU A 128 1.69 7.03 -13.31
C GLU A 128 0.41 7.57 -12.65
N GLN A 129 0.41 8.79 -12.09
CA GLN A 129 -0.82 9.45 -11.61
C GLN A 129 -1.85 9.74 -12.71
N ALA A 130 -1.45 9.71 -13.98
CA ALA A 130 -2.34 9.80 -15.14
C ALA A 130 -2.76 8.42 -15.68
N GLY A 131 -2.32 7.33 -15.06
CA GLY A 131 -2.64 5.95 -15.48
C GLY A 131 -1.63 5.34 -16.45
N GLU A 132 -0.53 6.05 -16.75
CA GLU A 132 0.53 5.56 -17.63
C GLU A 132 1.55 4.74 -16.83
N PHE A 133 1.36 3.44 -16.78
CA PHE A 133 2.26 2.50 -16.11
C PHE A 133 3.05 1.66 -17.13
N ASP A 134 4.34 1.50 -16.85
CA ASP A 134 5.18 0.47 -17.44
C ASP A 134 5.13 -0.77 -16.53
N PHE A 135 4.14 -1.64 -16.77
CA PHE A 135 3.92 -2.83 -15.95
C PHE A 135 5.05 -3.86 -16.07
N GLU A 136 5.77 -3.90 -17.20
CA GLU A 136 6.94 -4.77 -17.36
C GLU A 136 8.07 -4.33 -16.43
N SER A 137 8.39 -3.04 -16.43
CA SER A 137 9.35 -2.46 -15.48
C SER A 137 8.93 -2.68 -14.02
N MET A 138 7.62 -2.60 -13.72
CA MET A 138 7.12 -2.88 -12.37
C MET A 138 7.36 -4.34 -11.96
N LEU A 139 7.16 -5.29 -12.87
CA LEU A 139 7.44 -6.71 -12.62
C LEU A 139 8.93 -6.94 -12.36
N ASP A 140 9.80 -6.40 -13.20
CA ASP A 140 11.26 -6.53 -13.04
C ASP A 140 11.74 -5.96 -11.70
N GLU A 141 11.19 -4.79 -11.34
CA GLU A 141 11.46 -4.15 -10.06
C GLU A 141 10.99 -5.01 -8.88
N ALA A 142 9.79 -5.58 -8.96
CA ALA A 142 9.24 -6.45 -7.93
C ALA A 142 10.07 -7.72 -7.77
N ILE A 143 10.48 -8.36 -8.87
CA ILE A 143 11.34 -9.56 -8.85
C ILE A 143 12.68 -9.24 -8.20
N THR A 144 13.29 -8.11 -8.57
CA THR A 144 14.60 -7.68 -8.02
C THR A 144 14.53 -7.34 -6.53
N LYS A 145 13.37 -6.91 -6.03
CA LYS A 145 13.17 -6.51 -4.64
C LYS A 145 12.61 -7.61 -3.73
N GLN A 146 12.52 -8.85 -4.21
CA GLN A 146 12.17 -9.99 -3.35
C GLN A 146 13.15 -10.11 -2.17
N PRO A 147 12.70 -10.55 -0.96
CA PRO A 147 11.36 -11.08 -0.65
C PRO A 147 10.30 -10.01 -0.34
N SER A 148 10.68 -8.73 -0.29
CA SER A 148 9.82 -7.63 0.18
C SER A 148 9.66 -6.55 -0.90
N PRO A 149 8.95 -6.85 -2.01
CA PRO A 149 8.87 -5.98 -3.17
C PRO A 149 8.04 -4.71 -2.90
N ARG A 150 8.70 -3.68 -2.35
CA ARG A 150 8.17 -2.32 -2.22
C ARG A 150 8.58 -1.48 -3.42
N LEU A 151 7.64 -1.23 -4.33
CA LEU A 151 7.94 -0.57 -5.59
C LEU A 151 7.95 0.94 -5.43
N ASP A 152 8.77 1.64 -6.21
CA ASP A 152 8.76 3.09 -6.27
C ASP A 152 7.76 3.56 -7.33
N ARG A 153 6.47 3.53 -7.00
CA ARG A 153 5.36 3.81 -7.93
C ARG A 153 4.36 4.79 -7.32
N ALA A 154 3.69 5.57 -8.17
CA ALA A 154 2.61 6.47 -7.74
C ALA A 154 1.27 5.75 -7.78
N ALA A 155 0.30 6.26 -7.02
CA ALA A 155 -1.06 5.78 -7.11
C ALA A 155 -1.81 6.45 -8.27
N TYR A 156 -2.63 5.67 -8.98
CA TYR A 156 -3.62 6.14 -9.95
C TYR A 156 -5.01 5.80 -9.46
N ILE A 157 -5.89 6.79 -9.44
CA ILE A 157 -7.33 6.63 -9.24
C ILE A 157 -7.96 7.05 -10.56
N GLY A 158 -8.58 6.10 -11.26
CA GLY A 158 -9.22 6.33 -12.55
C GLY A 158 -10.61 6.95 -12.41
N PRO A 159 -11.55 6.62 -13.31
CA PRO A 159 -12.91 7.15 -13.27
C PRO A 159 -13.74 6.44 -12.20
N ILE A 160 -13.28 6.49 -10.96
CA ILE A 160 -13.90 5.85 -9.81
C ILE A 160 -13.86 6.77 -8.60
N GLU A 161 -14.88 6.69 -7.75
CA GLU A 161 -14.93 7.45 -6.52
C GLU A 161 -15.61 6.69 -5.38
N VAL A 162 -15.31 7.11 -4.15
CA VAL A 162 -15.98 6.59 -2.95
C VAL A 162 -17.29 7.36 -2.77
N ARG A 163 -18.42 6.65 -2.71
CA ARG A 163 -19.73 7.23 -2.36
C ARG A 163 -20.38 6.45 -1.24
N LYS A 164 -21.34 7.08 -0.55
CA LYS A 164 -22.29 6.34 0.28
C LYS A 164 -23.17 5.47 -0.61
N CYS A 165 -23.37 4.22 -0.21
CA CYS A 165 -24.28 3.31 -0.88
C CYS A 165 -25.74 3.79 -0.69
N ALA A 166 -26.59 3.53 -1.68
CA ALA A 166 -28.01 3.87 -1.59
C ALA A 166 -28.72 3.10 -0.46
N ILE A 167 -28.23 1.90 -0.13
CA ILE A 167 -28.67 1.13 1.02
C ILE A 167 -27.78 1.52 2.20
N GLU A 168 -28.36 2.13 3.23
CA GLU A 168 -27.64 2.67 4.39
C GLU A 168 -26.78 1.61 5.10
N SER A 169 -27.28 0.37 5.20
CA SER A 169 -26.54 -0.75 5.79
C SER A 169 -25.31 -1.21 4.98
N HIS A 170 -25.15 -0.74 3.74
CA HIS A 170 -23.99 -1.06 2.91
C HIS A 170 -22.86 -0.02 3.05
N GLY A 171 -23.03 1.01 3.87
CA GLY A 171 -21.98 1.99 4.18
C GLY A 171 -21.50 2.76 2.93
N ARG A 172 -20.22 2.63 2.61
CA ARG A 172 -19.59 3.25 1.43
C ARG A 172 -19.18 2.19 0.42
N GLY A 173 -19.10 2.60 -0.84
CA GLY A 173 -18.72 1.75 -1.97
C GLY A 173 -17.86 2.52 -2.97
N LEU A 174 -17.14 1.80 -3.83
CA LEU A 174 -16.54 2.39 -5.03
C LEU A 174 -17.55 2.42 -6.16
N PHE A 175 -17.64 3.52 -6.89
CA PHE A 175 -18.55 3.71 -8.01
C PHE A 175 -17.78 4.18 -9.23
N ALA A 176 -18.17 3.69 -10.41
CA ALA A 176 -17.69 4.27 -11.67
C ALA A 176 -18.31 5.66 -11.87
N THR A 177 -17.48 6.67 -12.16
CA THR A 177 -17.95 8.04 -12.43
C THR A 177 -18.37 8.24 -13.88
N GLU A 178 -17.88 7.39 -14.78
CA GLU A 178 -18.24 7.37 -16.19
C GLU A 178 -18.34 5.92 -16.69
N ALA A 179 -18.74 5.73 -17.96
CA ALA A 179 -18.78 4.39 -18.55
C ALA A 179 -17.35 3.88 -18.82
N VAL A 180 -17.06 2.66 -18.36
CA VAL A 180 -15.75 2.02 -18.44
C VAL A 180 -15.81 0.80 -19.36
N LYS A 181 -14.76 0.57 -20.16
CA LYS A 181 -14.65 -0.62 -21.01
C LYS A 181 -13.98 -1.80 -20.33
N ALA A 182 -14.34 -3.01 -20.73
CA ALA A 182 -13.65 -4.22 -20.28
C ALA A 182 -12.12 -4.09 -20.46
N GLY A 183 -11.36 -4.46 -19.43
CA GLY A 183 -9.89 -4.36 -19.38
C GLY A 183 -9.32 -3.00 -18.99
N GLN A 184 -10.14 -1.94 -18.94
CA GLN A 184 -9.68 -0.60 -18.58
C GLN A 184 -9.15 -0.56 -17.13
N LEU A 185 -8.07 0.19 -16.92
CA LEU A 185 -7.47 0.44 -15.61
C LEU A 185 -8.40 1.34 -14.78
N LEU A 186 -8.77 0.88 -13.59
CA LEU A 186 -9.64 1.59 -12.67
C LEU A 186 -8.85 2.17 -11.49
N LEU A 187 -7.89 1.41 -10.99
CA LEU A 187 -7.06 1.75 -9.84
C LEU A 187 -5.69 1.10 -10.01
N CYS A 188 -4.63 1.82 -9.66
CA CYS A 188 -3.32 1.24 -9.37
C CYS A 188 -2.83 1.90 -8.09
N GLU A 189 -3.11 1.28 -6.95
CA GLU A 189 -2.89 1.88 -5.64
C GLU A 189 -1.64 1.31 -4.98
N LYS A 190 -0.80 2.20 -4.45
CA LYS A 190 0.31 1.82 -3.59
C LYS A 190 -0.18 1.52 -2.18
N ALA A 191 0.28 0.43 -1.58
CA ALA A 191 -0.09 0.07 -0.23
C ALA A 191 0.24 1.19 0.76
N TYR A 192 -0.69 1.44 1.68
CA TYR A 192 -0.46 2.30 2.83
C TYR A 192 0.62 1.70 3.75
N ALA A 193 0.53 0.39 3.97
CA ALA A 193 1.52 -0.43 4.68
C ALA A 193 1.35 -1.90 4.27
N THR A 194 2.44 -2.69 4.34
CA THR A 194 2.39 -4.15 4.16
C THR A 194 3.36 -4.85 5.10
N ALA A 195 3.10 -6.11 5.41
CA ALA A 195 4.06 -7.08 5.92
C ALA A 195 4.14 -8.24 4.92
N PHE A 196 5.35 -8.56 4.46
CA PHE A 196 5.58 -9.59 3.45
C PHE A 196 5.89 -10.93 4.11
N ALA A 197 5.34 -12.03 3.57
CA ALA A 197 5.80 -13.36 3.95
C ALA A 197 7.28 -13.53 3.66
N PRO A 198 8.00 -14.33 4.46
CA PRO A 198 9.26 -14.88 4.02
C PRO A 198 9.08 -15.69 2.73
N TYR A 199 9.91 -15.41 1.71
CA TYR A 199 9.85 -16.00 0.37
C TYR A 199 10.34 -17.46 0.29
N ASP A 200 10.68 -18.11 1.40
CA ASP A 200 11.34 -19.41 1.34
C ASP A 200 10.35 -20.59 1.41
N SER A 201 10.11 -21.21 0.26
CA SER A 201 9.40 -22.49 0.12
C SER A 201 10.07 -23.64 0.86
N LYS A 202 11.36 -23.53 1.25
CA LYS A 202 12.03 -24.52 2.12
C LYS A 202 11.79 -24.28 3.61
N ALA A 203 11.69 -23.03 4.07
CA ALA A 203 11.29 -22.78 5.46
C ALA A 203 9.84 -23.23 5.72
N ALA A 204 8.98 -23.18 4.70
CA ALA A 204 7.63 -23.78 4.76
C ALA A 204 7.64 -25.32 4.74
N ALA A 205 8.73 -25.96 4.27
CA ALA A 205 8.87 -27.42 4.16
C ALA A 205 9.65 -28.04 5.33
N ASP A 206 10.67 -27.37 5.86
CA ASP A 206 11.51 -27.85 6.97
C ASP A 206 10.78 -27.80 8.33
N ILE A 207 9.64 -27.10 8.43
CA ILE A 207 8.79 -27.10 9.63
C ILE A 207 7.74 -28.22 9.60
N ASN A 208 7.47 -28.84 8.44
CA ASN A 208 6.59 -30.02 8.33
C ASN A 208 7.20 -31.30 8.94
N HIS A 209 8.43 -31.23 9.47
CA HIS A 209 9.08 -32.34 10.18
C HIS A 209 9.11 -32.22 11.71
N SER A 210 8.48 -31.21 12.32
CA SER A 210 8.19 -31.24 13.75
C SER A 210 6.75 -31.73 14.00
N ASN A 211 6.63 -32.95 14.51
CA ASN A 211 5.38 -33.59 14.95
C ASN A 211 4.74 -32.84 16.14
N ASP A 212 4.19 -31.65 15.91
CA ASP A 212 3.33 -31.00 16.89
C ASP A 212 1.98 -30.64 16.28
N THR A 213 0.97 -31.44 16.64
CA THR A 213 -0.43 -31.27 16.27
C THR A 213 -1.06 -30.14 17.08
N SER A 214 -0.60 -28.91 16.88
CA SER A 214 -1.34 -27.65 17.01
C SER A 214 -0.39 -26.47 16.77
N SER A 215 -0.84 -25.40 16.10
CA SER A 215 -0.30 -24.03 16.22
C SER A 215 0.84 -23.48 15.33
N ASP A 216 1.23 -24.08 14.21
CA ASP A 216 2.30 -23.45 13.37
C ASP A 216 1.77 -22.40 12.36
N GLY A 217 0.66 -22.70 11.68
CA GLY A 217 0.00 -21.76 10.76
C GLY A 217 -0.53 -20.48 11.43
N SER A 218 -0.85 -20.54 12.71
CA SER A 218 -1.36 -19.40 13.50
C SER A 218 -0.25 -18.43 13.93
N LYS A 219 0.97 -18.94 14.16
CA LYS A 219 2.11 -18.13 14.63
C LYS A 219 2.61 -17.15 13.58
N TRP A 220 2.75 -17.57 12.32
CA TRP A 220 3.20 -16.68 11.26
C TRP A 220 2.15 -15.61 10.90
N ARG A 221 0.86 -15.95 10.94
CA ARG A 221 -0.24 -14.99 10.72
C ARG A 221 -0.27 -13.91 11.79
N LEU A 222 -0.05 -14.31 13.03
CA LEU A 222 0.08 -13.36 14.14
C LEU A 222 1.30 -12.45 13.92
N LYS A 223 2.46 -13.02 13.53
CA LYS A 223 3.66 -12.24 13.24
C LYS A 223 3.43 -11.17 12.17
N LEU A 224 2.83 -11.53 11.03
CA LEU A 224 2.55 -10.58 9.95
C LEU A 224 1.57 -9.48 10.36
N ARG A 225 0.52 -9.82 11.12
CA ARG A 225 -0.43 -8.83 11.64
C ARG A 225 0.25 -7.87 12.62
N THR A 226 1.12 -8.38 13.49
CA THR A 226 1.91 -7.55 14.42
C THR A 226 2.87 -6.64 13.66
N GLU A 227 3.56 -7.14 12.64
CA GLU A 227 4.47 -6.34 11.82
C GLU A 227 3.74 -5.23 11.05
N LEU A 228 2.59 -5.56 10.45
CA LEU A 228 1.74 -4.58 9.78
C LEU A 228 1.26 -3.50 10.75
N ALA A 229 0.73 -3.90 11.91
CA ALA A 229 0.26 -2.97 12.93
C ALA A 229 1.38 -2.06 13.45
N ALA A 230 2.57 -2.60 13.71
CA ALA A 230 3.73 -1.83 14.14
C ALA A 230 4.19 -0.84 13.06
N SER A 231 4.20 -1.26 11.78
CA SER A 231 4.55 -0.37 10.66
C SER A 231 3.56 0.79 10.52
N ILE A 232 2.26 0.52 10.66
CA ILE A 232 1.20 1.54 10.64
C ILE A 232 1.36 2.49 11.83
N PHE A 233 1.52 1.95 13.04
CA PHE A 233 1.71 2.76 14.25
C PHE A 233 2.87 3.74 14.10
N ILE A 234 4.04 3.23 13.71
CA ILE A 234 5.24 4.05 13.49
C ILE A 234 4.99 5.13 12.44
N LYS A 235 4.31 4.80 11.33
CA LYS A 235 3.99 5.74 10.27
C LYS A 235 3.11 6.88 10.76
N LEU A 236 2.06 6.57 11.53
CA LEU A 236 1.08 7.51 12.06
C LEU A 236 1.68 8.44 13.12
N ILE A 237 2.40 7.90 14.12
CA ILE A 237 2.99 8.73 15.19
C ILE A 237 4.10 9.66 14.68
N ARG A 238 4.75 9.30 13.57
CA ARG A 238 5.80 10.11 12.95
C ARG A 238 5.25 11.13 11.95
N ASN A 239 4.02 10.97 11.48
CA ASN A 239 3.48 11.80 10.41
C ASN A 239 1.98 11.98 10.62
N THR A 240 1.59 13.11 11.22
CA THR A 240 0.18 13.42 11.47
C THR A 240 -0.58 13.67 10.17
N SER A 241 0.10 14.11 9.10
CA SER A 241 -0.51 14.41 7.80
C SER A 241 -1.14 13.19 7.10
N VAL A 242 -0.76 11.97 7.50
CA VAL A 242 -1.31 10.72 6.94
C VAL A 242 -2.35 10.06 7.85
N VAL A 243 -2.60 10.59 9.04
CA VAL A 243 -3.53 10.02 10.02
C VAL A 243 -4.95 10.01 9.49
N SER A 244 -5.42 11.12 8.90
CA SER A 244 -6.78 11.26 8.39
C SER A 244 -7.14 10.21 7.34
N ALA A 245 -6.22 9.90 6.43
CA ALA A 245 -6.43 8.90 5.39
C ALA A 245 -6.64 7.49 5.98
N PHE A 246 -5.92 7.14 7.04
CA PHE A 246 -6.11 5.87 7.72
C PHE A 246 -7.34 5.89 8.64
N ALA A 247 -7.60 7.02 9.31
CA ALA A 247 -8.77 7.24 10.14
C ALA A 247 -10.07 7.06 9.36
N ASP A 248 -10.10 7.47 8.08
CA ASP A 248 -11.28 7.31 7.23
C ASP A 248 -11.66 5.84 6.98
N LEU A 249 -10.78 4.87 7.24
CA LEU A 249 -11.11 3.44 7.07
C LEU A 249 -12.20 2.96 8.04
N TYR A 250 -13.02 2.01 7.59
CA TYR A 250 -14.07 1.40 8.41
C TYR A 250 -13.49 0.69 9.64
N SER A 251 -13.96 1.07 10.83
CA SER A 251 -13.45 0.57 12.11
C SER A 251 -14.36 -0.49 12.78
N GLY A 252 -15.51 -0.80 12.19
CA GLY A 252 -16.49 -1.72 12.77
C GLY A 252 -17.53 -1.02 13.65
N PRO A 253 -18.55 -1.75 14.11
CA PRO A 253 -19.63 -1.19 14.93
C PRO A 253 -19.22 -0.88 16.38
N ASP A 254 -18.20 -1.58 16.89
CA ASP A 254 -17.76 -1.49 18.29
C ASP A 254 -16.53 -0.59 18.47
N ALA A 255 -16.20 0.23 17.48
CA ALA A 255 -15.05 1.12 17.55
C ALA A 255 -15.44 2.44 18.22
N ASP A 256 -14.86 2.68 19.40
CA ASP A 256 -14.90 4.00 20.02
C ASP A 256 -13.73 4.85 19.49
N GLU A 257 -14.04 6.08 19.06
CA GLU A 257 -13.05 7.02 18.56
C GLU A 257 -12.86 8.16 19.57
N GLU A 258 -11.71 8.15 20.23
CA GLU A 258 -11.24 9.27 21.01
C GLU A 258 -10.58 10.29 20.08
N ILE A 259 -10.98 11.56 20.19
CA ILE A 259 -10.38 12.67 19.44
C ILE A 259 -9.48 13.46 20.37
N ASP A 260 -8.25 13.68 19.95
CA ASP A 260 -7.32 14.57 20.61
C ASP A 260 -7.76 16.03 20.41
N GLU A 261 -8.04 16.74 21.50
CA GLU A 261 -8.61 18.10 21.46
C GLU A 261 -7.64 19.14 20.85
N GLU A 262 -6.33 18.93 20.97
CA GLU A 262 -5.31 19.87 20.50
C GLU A 262 -5.11 19.77 18.98
N THR A 263 -5.04 18.55 18.47
CA THR A 263 -4.78 18.26 17.06
C THR A 263 -6.06 18.11 16.23
N ASN A 264 -7.21 17.88 16.88
CA ASN A 264 -8.47 17.51 16.25
C ASN A 264 -8.33 16.28 15.34
N LEU A 265 -7.45 15.35 15.74
CA LEU A 265 -7.20 14.07 15.10
C LEU A 265 -7.57 12.93 16.05
N PRO A 266 -7.91 11.74 15.52
CA PRO A 266 -8.10 10.58 16.37
C PRO A 266 -6.84 10.21 17.15
N VAL A 267 -7.01 9.79 18.41
CA VAL A 267 -5.95 9.22 19.23
C VAL A 267 -5.48 7.91 18.58
N VAL A 268 -4.18 7.83 18.28
CA VAL A 268 -3.58 6.64 17.65
C VAL A 268 -3.10 5.68 18.72
N ASP A 269 -3.96 4.72 19.08
CA ASP A 269 -3.64 3.64 20.00
C ASP A 269 -3.68 2.25 19.33
N SER A 270 -3.54 1.19 20.13
CA SER A 270 -3.61 -0.18 19.62
C SER A 270 -5.01 -0.55 19.11
N SER A 271 -6.08 -0.03 19.73
CA SER A 271 -7.46 -0.30 19.33
C SER A 271 -7.76 0.33 17.97
N PHE A 272 -7.42 1.60 17.80
CA PHE A 272 -7.54 2.38 16.57
C PHE A 272 -6.94 1.64 15.36
N ILE A 273 -5.76 1.06 15.55
CA ILE A 273 -5.06 0.29 14.50
C ILE A 273 -5.69 -1.10 14.31
N GLN A 274 -5.97 -1.83 15.39
CA GLN A 274 -6.50 -3.20 15.31
C GLN A 274 -7.86 -3.25 14.63
N HIS A 275 -8.79 -2.36 15.01
CA HIS A 275 -10.12 -2.29 14.42
C HIS A 275 -10.06 -2.06 12.91
N ARG A 276 -9.30 -1.05 12.48
CA ARG A 276 -9.16 -0.72 11.05
C ARG A 276 -8.42 -1.81 10.28
N THR A 277 -7.32 -2.34 10.80
CA THR A 277 -6.60 -3.43 10.11
C THR A 277 -7.41 -4.72 10.05
N PHE A 278 -8.27 -5.00 11.02
CA PHE A 278 -9.13 -6.18 11.00
C PHE A 278 -10.09 -6.18 9.80
N TYR A 279 -10.75 -5.04 9.54
CA TYR A 279 -11.74 -4.92 8.48
C TYR A 279 -11.15 -4.60 7.10
N ASN A 280 -9.98 -3.93 7.06
CA ASN A 280 -9.47 -3.33 5.82
C ASN A 280 -8.18 -3.97 5.30
N ALA A 281 -7.57 -4.91 6.03
CA ALA A 281 -6.36 -5.58 5.56
C ALA A 281 -6.68 -6.69 4.55
N PHE A 282 -5.87 -6.73 3.50
CA PHE A 282 -5.93 -7.71 2.43
C PHE A 282 -4.78 -8.70 2.56
N ALA A 283 -5.11 -10.00 2.46
CA ALA A 283 -4.11 -11.01 2.17
C ALA A 283 -3.78 -10.95 0.67
N PHE A 284 -2.49 -11.01 0.32
CA PHE A 284 -2.06 -10.87 -1.07
C PHE A 284 -0.79 -11.66 -1.39
N PRO A 285 -0.63 -12.15 -2.63
CA PRO A 285 0.65 -12.65 -3.12
C PRO A 285 1.55 -11.48 -3.55
N SER A 286 2.87 -11.62 -3.37
CA SER A 286 3.83 -10.62 -3.84
C SER A 286 3.78 -10.40 -5.36
N LEU A 287 3.43 -11.43 -6.13
CA LEU A 287 3.18 -11.36 -7.57
C LEU A 287 1.96 -12.22 -7.90
N THR A 288 0.91 -11.62 -8.45
CA THR A 288 -0.27 -12.37 -8.88
C THR A 288 0.04 -13.34 -10.02
N TYR A 289 0.96 -12.96 -10.93
CA TYR A 289 1.41 -13.81 -12.04
C TYR A 289 1.99 -15.15 -11.58
N GLU A 290 2.97 -15.12 -10.66
CA GLU A 290 3.61 -16.36 -10.21
C GLU A 290 2.63 -17.30 -9.52
N PHE A 291 1.68 -16.73 -8.78
CA PHE A 291 0.67 -17.50 -8.07
C PHE A 291 -0.31 -18.19 -9.03
N HIS A 292 -0.79 -17.48 -10.06
CA HIS A 292 -1.66 -18.05 -11.07
C HIS A 292 -1.03 -19.23 -11.82
N TRP A 293 0.24 -19.10 -12.19
CA TRP A 293 0.92 -20.11 -13.00
C TRP A 293 1.40 -21.30 -12.19
N LYS A 294 1.92 -21.08 -10.97
CA LYS A 294 2.46 -22.16 -10.12
C LYS A 294 1.37 -22.95 -9.39
N SER A 295 0.23 -22.32 -9.07
CA SER A 295 -0.78 -22.94 -8.20
C SER A 295 -2.09 -23.28 -8.91
N GLY A 296 -2.33 -22.82 -10.14
CA GLY A 296 -3.59 -23.09 -10.86
C GLY A 296 -4.84 -22.45 -10.23
N HIS A 297 -4.68 -21.60 -9.21
CA HIS A 297 -5.76 -20.94 -8.48
C HIS A 297 -6.01 -19.50 -8.98
N THR A 298 -7.21 -18.97 -8.76
CA THR A 298 -7.49 -17.54 -8.97
C THR A 298 -7.26 -16.73 -7.67
N PRO A 299 -6.91 -15.43 -7.73
CA PRO A 299 -6.75 -14.53 -6.58
C PRO A 299 -7.96 -14.47 -5.66
N ASP A 300 -9.14 -14.82 -6.18
CA ASP A 300 -10.39 -14.83 -5.43
C ASP A 300 -10.58 -16.16 -4.67
N ASP A 301 -9.82 -17.21 -5.05
CA ASP A 301 -9.75 -18.53 -4.38
C ASP A 301 -8.74 -18.58 -3.24
N LEU A 302 -8.05 -17.47 -2.96
CA LEU A 302 -7.07 -17.40 -1.88
C LEU A 302 -7.71 -17.74 -0.54
N LYS A 303 -7.44 -18.95 -0.04
CA LYS A 303 -7.48 -19.16 1.40
C LYS A 303 -6.36 -18.29 1.98
N ALA A 304 -6.68 -17.54 3.03
CA ALA A 304 -5.70 -16.72 3.78
C ALA A 304 -4.53 -17.55 4.34
N GLU A 305 -4.58 -18.86 4.20
CA GLU A 305 -3.54 -19.81 4.55
C GLU A 305 -2.41 -19.93 3.52
N GLU A 306 -2.63 -19.57 2.25
CA GLU A 306 -1.71 -19.82 1.13
C GLU A 306 -1.09 -18.53 0.54
N SER A 307 -1.75 -17.38 0.67
CA SER A 307 -1.17 -16.08 0.28
C SER A 307 -0.33 -15.49 1.41
N GLY A 308 0.98 -15.44 1.22
CA GLY A 308 1.95 -15.17 2.27
C GLY A 308 1.98 -13.74 2.86
N SER A 309 1.39 -12.71 2.25
CA SER A 309 1.57 -11.32 2.71
C SER A 309 0.27 -10.66 3.14
N ILE A 310 0.34 -9.60 3.96
CA ILE A 310 -0.81 -8.79 4.41
C ILE A 310 -0.54 -7.31 4.23
N GLY A 311 -1.54 -6.53 3.80
CA GLY A 311 -1.39 -5.09 3.63
C GLY A 311 -2.70 -4.31 3.66
N VAL A 312 -2.61 -2.99 3.72
CA VAL A 312 -3.75 -2.06 3.69
C VAL A 312 -3.59 -1.10 2.52
N TRP A 313 -4.66 -0.88 1.77
CA TRP A 313 -4.76 0.03 0.63
C TRP A 313 -6.01 0.89 0.84
N ILE A 314 -5.84 2.19 1.07
CA ILE A 314 -6.90 3.05 1.60
C ILE A 314 -8.09 3.12 0.65
N PHE A 315 -7.84 3.37 -0.63
CA PHE A 315 -8.91 3.54 -1.61
C PHE A 315 -9.57 2.20 -1.92
N ALA A 316 -8.78 1.15 -2.13
CA ALA A 316 -9.25 -0.21 -2.34
C ALA A 316 -10.05 -0.78 -1.15
N SER A 317 -9.87 -0.31 0.07
CA SER A 317 -10.68 -0.75 1.22
C SER A 317 -12.16 -0.40 1.13
N HIS A 318 -12.56 0.48 0.21
CA HIS A 318 -13.95 0.89 0.01
C HIS A 318 -14.74 0.02 -0.97
N ILE A 319 -14.10 -0.95 -1.63
CA ILE A 319 -14.80 -1.76 -2.64
C ILE A 319 -15.56 -2.94 -2.01
N ASN A 320 -16.85 -3.05 -2.31
CA ASN A 320 -17.76 -4.02 -1.72
C ASN A 320 -17.71 -5.41 -2.38
N HIS A 321 -18.28 -6.41 -1.70
CA HIS A 321 -18.32 -7.78 -2.18
C HIS A 321 -19.42 -8.04 -3.23
N SER A 322 -19.09 -8.82 -4.26
CA SER A 322 -20.07 -9.53 -5.08
C SER A 322 -19.54 -10.91 -5.46
N CYS A 323 -20.40 -11.95 -5.42
CA CYS A 323 -20.06 -13.25 -5.99
C CYS A 323 -20.09 -13.24 -7.54
N TYR A 324 -20.52 -12.12 -8.14
CA TYR A 324 -20.41 -11.81 -9.56
C TYR A 324 -19.65 -10.49 -9.70
N PRO A 325 -18.32 -10.53 -9.58
CA PRO A 325 -17.50 -9.33 -9.58
C PRO A 325 -17.48 -8.68 -10.97
N LEU A 326 -17.38 -7.35 -10.99
CA LEU A 326 -17.14 -6.57 -12.22
C LEU A 326 -15.70 -6.07 -12.29
N VAL A 327 -14.94 -6.22 -11.20
CA VAL A 327 -13.57 -5.76 -11.07
C VAL A 327 -12.66 -6.95 -10.79
N ARG A 328 -11.58 -7.05 -11.56
CA ARG A 328 -10.48 -7.97 -11.29
C ARG A 328 -9.40 -7.23 -10.51
N ARG A 329 -8.92 -7.86 -9.45
CA ARG A 329 -7.78 -7.41 -8.66
C ARG A 329 -6.54 -8.25 -8.93
N THR A 330 -5.41 -7.58 -9.13
CA THR A 330 -4.08 -8.18 -9.25
C THR A 330 -3.07 -7.39 -8.41
N TYR A 331 -1.88 -7.95 -8.22
CA TYR A 331 -0.80 -7.38 -7.41
C TYR A 331 0.54 -7.47 -8.14
N ILE A 332 1.32 -6.39 -8.05
CA ILE A 332 2.75 -6.34 -8.38
C ILE A 332 3.49 -5.73 -7.19
N GLY A 333 4.12 -6.56 -6.39
CA GLY A 333 4.66 -6.19 -5.10
C GLY A 333 3.62 -5.55 -4.18
N ASP A 334 3.88 -4.34 -3.70
CA ASP A 334 2.95 -3.56 -2.87
C ASP A 334 1.95 -2.68 -3.67
N MET A 335 1.83 -2.90 -4.98
CA MET A 335 0.84 -2.24 -5.83
C MET A 335 -0.38 -3.14 -6.02
N MET A 336 -1.58 -2.62 -5.73
CA MET A 336 -2.86 -3.28 -6.01
C MET A 336 -3.50 -2.66 -7.24
N ILE A 337 -3.82 -3.48 -8.24
CA ILE A 337 -4.32 -3.04 -9.54
C ILE A 337 -5.75 -3.55 -9.72
N PHE A 338 -6.66 -2.65 -10.10
CA PHE A 338 -8.04 -2.97 -10.47
C PHE A 338 -8.27 -2.74 -11.96
N ARG A 339 -8.85 -3.73 -12.63
CA ARG A 339 -9.36 -3.60 -14.00
C ARG A 339 -10.81 -4.04 -14.12
N ALA A 340 -11.53 -3.41 -15.04
CA ALA A 340 -12.89 -3.82 -15.37
C ALA A 340 -12.90 -5.21 -16.04
N GLN A 341 -13.79 -6.10 -15.62
CA GLN A 341 -13.97 -7.43 -16.23
C GLN A 341 -15.00 -7.44 -17.36
N ALA A 342 -15.80 -6.38 -17.47
CA ALA A 342 -16.82 -6.19 -18.48
C ALA A 342 -16.95 -4.69 -18.77
N ASP A 343 -17.79 -4.33 -19.75
CA ASP A 343 -18.24 -2.95 -19.89
C ASP A 343 -19.10 -2.57 -18.68
N ILE A 344 -18.75 -1.48 -18.01
CA ILE A 344 -19.40 -1.02 -16.78
C ILE A 344 -20.03 0.35 -17.07
N PRO A 345 -21.36 0.50 -16.95
CA PRO A 345 -22.01 1.81 -17.07
C PRO A 345 -21.57 2.79 -15.99
N ALA A 346 -21.67 4.09 -16.27
CA ALA A 346 -21.54 5.12 -15.25
C ALA A 346 -22.48 4.87 -14.06
N ASP A 347 -22.08 5.34 -12.88
CA ASP A 347 -22.81 5.21 -11.61
C ASP A 347 -23.03 3.77 -11.12
N THR A 348 -22.33 2.80 -11.71
CA THR A 348 -22.36 1.41 -11.24
C THR A 348 -21.44 1.25 -10.03
N GLU A 349 -21.96 0.66 -8.95
CA GLU A 349 -21.15 0.24 -7.80
C GLU A 349 -20.21 -0.89 -8.21
N LEU A 350 -18.91 -0.63 -8.07
CA LEU A 350 -17.84 -1.57 -8.33
C LEU A 350 -17.73 -2.55 -7.17
N LYS A 351 -17.65 -3.84 -7.52
CA LYS A 351 -17.55 -4.94 -6.56
C LYS A 351 -16.57 -5.99 -7.05
N PHE A 352 -15.87 -6.61 -6.12
CA PHE A 352 -15.01 -7.76 -6.39
C PHE A 352 -15.28 -8.90 -5.40
N GLY A 353 -14.76 -10.10 -5.68
CA GLY A 353 -14.95 -11.28 -4.84
C GLY A 353 -14.02 -11.28 -3.62
N TYR A 354 -14.56 -11.02 -2.43
CA TYR A 354 -13.81 -11.21 -1.16
C TYR A 354 -13.48 -12.68 -0.87
N ILE A 355 -14.27 -13.57 -1.44
CA ILE A 355 -14.21 -15.01 -1.29
C ILE A 355 -14.49 -15.63 -2.67
N SER A 356 -14.09 -16.88 -2.85
CA SER A 356 -14.32 -17.61 -4.10
C SER A 356 -15.81 -17.67 -4.45
N CYS A 357 -16.12 -17.40 -5.71
CA CYS A 357 -17.46 -17.57 -6.27
C CYS A 357 -17.78 -19.04 -6.63
N LEU A 358 -16.78 -19.93 -6.60
CA LEU A 358 -16.92 -21.35 -6.88
C LEU A 358 -17.48 -22.14 -5.68
N GLU A 359 -17.29 -21.61 -4.48
CA GLU A 359 -17.88 -22.14 -3.24
C GLU A 359 -19.41 -22.21 -3.32
N SER A 360 -20.03 -23.13 -2.57
CA SER A 360 -21.50 -23.24 -2.54
C SER A 360 -22.16 -21.98 -1.94
N TYR A 361 -23.41 -21.67 -2.33
CA TYR A 361 -24.18 -20.58 -1.72
C TYR A 361 -24.11 -20.58 -0.19
N LYS A 362 -24.38 -21.73 0.45
CA LYS A 362 -24.35 -21.86 1.91
C LYS A 362 -22.97 -21.57 2.49
N ALA A 363 -21.90 -22.04 1.84
CA ALA A 363 -20.52 -21.77 2.27
C ALA A 363 -20.18 -20.29 2.12
N ARG A 364 -20.48 -19.67 0.97
CA ARG A 364 -20.27 -18.24 0.73
C ARG A 364 -20.96 -17.38 1.78
N GLN A 365 -22.25 -17.61 2.02
CA GLN A 365 -23.00 -16.86 3.02
C GLN A 365 -22.46 -17.08 4.45
N LYS A 366 -22.02 -18.31 4.78
CA LYS A 366 -21.39 -18.58 6.08
C LYS A 366 -20.07 -17.81 6.26
N MET A 367 -19.23 -17.77 5.23
CA MET A 367 -17.94 -17.05 5.27
C MET A 367 -18.14 -15.53 5.36
N LEU A 368 -19.14 -14.97 4.66
CA LEU A 368 -19.40 -13.54 4.65
C LEU A 368 -19.94 -13.00 5.99
N LYS A 369 -20.58 -13.84 6.80
CA LYS A 369 -21.10 -13.46 8.12
C LYS A 369 -20.05 -12.83 9.04
N LYS A 370 -18.75 -13.13 8.88
CA LYS A 370 -17.69 -12.52 9.69
C LYS A 370 -17.54 -11.01 9.48
N TRP A 371 -18.03 -10.49 8.35
CA TRP A 371 -18.12 -9.06 8.05
C TRP A 371 -19.54 -8.49 8.29
N GLY A 372 -20.43 -9.25 8.93
CA GLY A 372 -21.73 -8.75 9.36
C GLY A 372 -22.81 -8.61 8.28
N PHE A 373 -22.58 -9.06 7.03
CA PHE A 373 -23.56 -8.94 5.95
C PHE A 373 -23.90 -10.27 5.25
N ARG A 374 -25.01 -10.26 4.51
CA ARG A 374 -25.46 -11.34 3.60
C ARG A 374 -25.31 -10.84 2.17
N CYS A 375 -24.71 -11.63 1.27
CA CYS A 375 -24.61 -11.23 -0.14
C CYS A 375 -25.92 -11.50 -0.89
N GLU A 376 -26.44 -10.47 -1.54
CA GLU A 376 -27.70 -10.51 -2.31
C GLU A 376 -27.48 -10.29 -3.82
N CYS A 377 -26.25 -10.49 -4.32
CA CYS A 377 -25.96 -10.38 -5.75
C CYS A 377 -26.79 -11.38 -6.58
N GLN A 378 -26.87 -11.14 -7.90
CA GLN A 378 -27.67 -11.96 -8.82
C GLN A 378 -27.38 -13.47 -8.72
N VAL A 379 -26.12 -13.85 -8.53
CA VAL A 379 -25.71 -15.25 -8.33
C VAL A 379 -26.28 -15.83 -7.03
N CYS A 380 -26.16 -15.08 -5.93
CA CYS A 380 -26.73 -15.49 -4.64
C CYS A 380 -28.26 -15.50 -4.63
N PHE A 381 -28.88 -14.56 -5.35
CA PHE A 381 -30.32 -14.51 -5.52
C PHE A 381 -30.83 -15.73 -6.28
N ALA A 382 -30.15 -16.13 -7.35
CA ALA A 382 -30.52 -17.32 -8.12
C ALA A 382 -30.29 -18.62 -7.33
N GLU A 383 -29.14 -18.75 -6.65
CA GLU A 383 -28.76 -20.00 -5.99
C GLU A 383 -29.53 -20.30 -4.69
N LYS A 384 -30.13 -19.29 -4.05
CA LYS A 384 -30.86 -19.48 -2.79
C LYS A 384 -32.02 -20.49 -2.93
N ASP A 385 -32.61 -20.57 -4.13
CA ASP A 385 -33.80 -21.38 -4.43
C ASP A 385 -33.46 -22.65 -5.24
N TYR A 386 -32.18 -23.01 -5.37
CA TYR A 386 -31.77 -24.19 -6.13
C TYR A 386 -32.27 -25.49 -5.50
N SER A 387 -32.86 -26.35 -6.33
CA SER A 387 -33.15 -27.73 -5.92
C SER A 387 -31.85 -28.49 -5.60
N GLN A 388 -31.94 -29.52 -4.75
CA GLN A 388 -30.78 -30.36 -4.42
C GLN A 388 -30.12 -30.97 -5.66
N LYS A 389 -30.91 -31.24 -6.72
CA LYS A 389 -30.42 -31.72 -8.00
C LYS A 389 -29.53 -30.68 -8.71
N MET A 390 -29.93 -29.41 -8.69
CA MET A 390 -29.15 -28.31 -9.27
C MET A 390 -27.87 -28.05 -8.49
N VAL A 391 -27.93 -28.10 -7.15
CA VAL A 391 -26.74 -27.98 -6.29
C VAL A 391 -25.72 -29.06 -6.62
N ARG A 392 -26.14 -30.33 -6.69
CA ARG A 392 -25.26 -31.45 -7.08
C ARG A 392 -24.70 -31.30 -8.49
N LYS A 393 -25.52 -30.87 -9.45
CA LYS A 393 -25.09 -30.63 -10.83
C LYS A 393 -24.02 -29.55 -10.89
N ARG A 394 -24.20 -28.43 -10.17
CA ARG A 394 -23.22 -27.35 -10.11
C ARG A 394 -21.91 -27.82 -9.47
N ALA A 395 -21.97 -28.51 -8.33
CA ALA A 395 -20.77 -29.03 -7.66
C ALA A 395 -19.93 -29.91 -8.61
N LYS A 396 -20.59 -30.81 -9.36
CA LYS A 396 -19.93 -31.65 -10.36
C LYS A 396 -19.28 -30.82 -11.49
N ILE A 397 -19.99 -29.82 -12.02
CA ILE A 397 -19.43 -28.92 -13.05
C ILE A 397 -18.23 -28.14 -12.50
N THR A 398 -18.32 -27.64 -11.27
CA THR A 398 -17.21 -26.93 -10.62
C THR A 398 -15.98 -27.83 -10.47
N GLU A 399 -16.16 -29.07 -10.01
CA GLU A 399 -15.09 -30.07 -9.94
C GLU A 399 -14.47 -30.32 -11.33
N GLU A 400 -15.29 -30.54 -12.35
CA GLU A 400 -14.82 -30.74 -13.73
C GLU A 400 -14.05 -29.52 -14.28
N ILE A 401 -14.45 -28.29 -13.92
CA ILE A 401 -13.75 -27.06 -14.29
C ILE A 401 -12.38 -27.00 -13.60
N ILE A 402 -12.33 -27.21 -12.28
CA ILE A 402 -11.09 -27.17 -11.49
C ILE A 402 -10.10 -28.20 -12.05
N GLU A 403 -10.53 -29.45 -12.24
CA GLU A 403 -9.66 -30.50 -12.79
C GLU A 403 -9.16 -30.19 -14.21
N ARG A 404 -9.93 -29.47 -15.03
CA ARG A 404 -9.48 -29.05 -16.37
C ARG A 404 -8.44 -27.95 -16.29
N PHE A 405 -8.62 -26.97 -15.40
CA PHE A 405 -7.63 -25.92 -15.19
C PHE A 405 -6.31 -26.49 -14.68
N GLU A 406 -6.35 -27.38 -13.69
CA GLU A 406 -5.17 -28.07 -13.14
C GLU A 406 -4.45 -28.94 -14.20
N ARG A 407 -5.18 -29.55 -15.13
CA ARG A 407 -4.58 -30.34 -16.23
C ARG A 407 -3.98 -29.46 -17.34
N SER A 408 -4.56 -28.30 -17.61
CA SER A 408 -4.03 -27.36 -18.61
C SER A 408 -2.70 -26.74 -18.19
N THR A 409 -2.57 -26.38 -16.90
CA THR A 409 -1.31 -25.87 -16.35
C THR A 409 -0.21 -26.93 -16.35
N ALA A 410 -0.56 -28.22 -16.23
CA ALA A 410 0.40 -29.33 -16.32
C ALA A 410 0.91 -29.62 -17.74
N THR A 411 0.14 -29.29 -18.79
CA THR A 411 0.50 -29.57 -20.20
C THR A 411 1.30 -28.44 -20.84
N ASP A 412 1.11 -27.18 -20.41
CA ASP A 412 1.90 -26.04 -20.88
C ASP A 412 3.30 -25.92 -20.24
N LEU A 413 3.61 -26.74 -19.22
CA LEU A 413 4.95 -26.89 -18.63
C LEU A 413 6.02 -27.34 -19.65
N GLY A 414 5.61 -27.87 -20.81
CA GLY A 414 6.53 -28.33 -21.87
C GLY A 414 6.81 -27.34 -22.99
N VAL A 415 6.03 -26.26 -23.15
CA VAL A 415 6.03 -25.49 -24.42
C VAL A 415 6.40 -24.01 -24.27
N TYR A 416 6.25 -23.40 -23.09
CA TYR A 416 6.49 -21.95 -22.91
C TYR A 416 7.67 -21.60 -21.99
N GLY A 417 8.72 -22.42 -21.99
CA GLY A 417 10.01 -22.06 -21.38
C GLY A 417 10.67 -20.81 -21.99
N HIS A 418 10.15 -20.28 -23.10
CA HIS A 418 10.67 -19.13 -23.84
C HIS A 418 9.58 -18.22 -24.44
N CYS A 419 8.49 -17.91 -23.71
CA CYS A 419 7.59 -16.84 -24.15
C CYS A 419 8.08 -15.48 -23.60
N SER A 420 8.66 -14.66 -24.48
CA SER A 420 9.09 -13.29 -24.22
C SER A 420 7.96 -12.44 -23.62
N SER A 421 8.34 -11.54 -22.70
CA SER A 421 7.55 -10.57 -21.91
C SER A 421 6.48 -9.74 -22.65
N HIS A 422 6.44 -9.77 -23.97
CA HIS A 422 5.66 -8.85 -24.80
C HIS A 422 4.17 -9.20 -24.96
N GLY A 423 3.75 -10.43 -24.64
CA GLY A 423 2.34 -10.86 -24.79
C GLY A 423 1.45 -10.66 -23.55
N PHE A 424 2.03 -10.35 -22.39
CA PHE A 424 1.34 -10.39 -21.09
C PHE A 424 0.87 -9.02 -20.59
N THR A 425 1.40 -7.93 -21.16
CA THR A 425 1.02 -6.55 -20.83
C THR A 425 -0.44 -6.23 -21.17
N SER A 426 -1.11 -7.03 -22.02
CA SER A 426 -2.54 -6.88 -22.29
C SER A 426 -3.45 -7.52 -21.23
N TRP A 427 -2.90 -8.35 -20.33
CA TRP A 427 -3.64 -9.09 -19.30
C TRP A 427 -3.39 -8.58 -17.88
N ILE A 428 -2.26 -7.92 -17.63
CA ILE A 428 -1.98 -7.15 -16.40
C ILE A 428 -2.64 -5.80 -16.47
#